data_AF-A0A1Y0BN95-F1
#
_entry.id   AF-A0A1Y0BN95-F1
#
_cell.length_a   1.000
_cell.length_b   1.000
_cell.length_c   1.000
_cell.angle_alpha   90.00
_cell.angle_beta   90.00
_cell.angle_gamma   90.00
#
_symmetry.space_group_name_H-M   'P 1'
#
loop_
_entity.id
_entity.type
_entity.pdbx_description
1 polymer ?
#
loop_
_entity_poly.entity_id
_entity_poly.type
_entity_poly.pdbx_seq_one_letter_code
_entity_poly.pdbx_strand_id
1 'polypeptide(L)'
;MKTLQEILDESAQDAGPAMAATFARDDRRLDAEAFREFWRGTRMFAVSTVGAKGDPHIAPVHVLLQDDDTLEMGIFEDSVRLRDLRRNPRIAITTWGEEGRVAIVYGTCSEVPESRRPITAGGNLSSDRYIITMRIEMTRAYAMHPRRG
;
A
#
# COMPACT_ATOMS: atom_id res chain seq x y z
N MET A 1 -1.38 -9.27 -16.38
CA MET A 1 -1.49 -8.38 -15.21
C MET A 1 -2.01 -7.05 -15.73
N LYS A 2 -2.89 -6.36 -14.99
CA LYS A 2 -3.36 -5.02 -15.38
C LYS A 2 -2.23 -4.02 -15.15
N THR A 3 -2.13 -3.04 -16.03
CA THR A 3 -1.29 -1.85 -15.84
C THR A 3 -1.84 -1.01 -14.70
N LEU A 4 -1.00 -0.16 -14.09
CA LEU A 4 -1.45 0.79 -13.08
C LEU A 4 -2.57 1.71 -13.58
N GLN A 5 -2.52 2.14 -14.86
CA GLN A 5 -3.56 2.98 -15.45
C GLN A 5 -4.90 2.25 -15.51
N GLU A 6 -4.92 1.00 -15.98
CA GLU A 6 -6.13 0.18 -16.01
C GLU A 6 -6.71 -0.02 -14.60
N ILE A 7 -5.86 -0.24 -13.59
CA ILE A 7 -6.32 -0.37 -12.19
C ILE A 7 -6.98 0.93 -11.72
N LEU A 8 -6.38 2.10 -11.99
CA LEU A 8 -6.94 3.40 -11.61
C LEU A 8 -8.26 3.70 -12.32
N ASP A 9 -8.36 3.35 -13.61
CA ASP A 9 -9.56 3.54 -14.43
C ASP A 9 -10.72 2.67 -13.97
N GLU A 10 -10.49 1.37 -13.81
CA GLU A 10 -11.52 0.45 -13.31
C GLU A 10 -11.94 0.79 -11.88
N SER A 11 -10.98 1.18 -11.02
CA SER A 11 -11.29 1.57 -9.64
C SER A 11 -12.23 2.76 -9.60
N ALA A 12 -12.01 3.76 -10.46
CA ALA A 12 -12.86 4.94 -10.58
C ALA A 12 -14.24 4.59 -11.17
N GLN A 13 -14.29 3.71 -12.16
CA GLN A 13 -15.54 3.25 -12.79
C GLN A 13 -16.43 2.47 -11.81
N ASP A 14 -15.84 1.61 -10.97
CA ASP A 14 -16.56 0.77 -10.00
C ASP A 14 -16.78 1.46 -8.64
N ALA A 15 -16.39 2.73 -8.52
CA ALA A 15 -16.47 3.47 -7.28
C ALA A 15 -17.94 3.71 -6.87
N GLY A 16 -18.29 3.39 -5.63
CA GLY A 16 -19.56 3.82 -5.05
C GLY A 16 -19.67 5.36 -4.99
N PRO A 17 -20.88 5.94 -4.85
CA PRO A 17 -21.13 7.36 -5.07
C PRO A 17 -20.19 8.31 -4.30
N ALA A 18 -19.91 8.02 -3.03
CA ALA A 18 -19.03 8.85 -2.20
C ALA A 18 -17.56 8.80 -2.66
N MET A 19 -17.09 7.62 -3.06
CA MET A 19 -15.74 7.45 -3.59
C MET A 19 -15.62 8.09 -4.97
N ALA A 20 -16.61 7.93 -5.84
CA ALA A 20 -16.64 8.53 -7.17
C ALA A 20 -16.59 10.07 -7.09
N ALA A 21 -17.40 10.67 -6.21
CA ALA A 21 -17.43 12.12 -6.01
C ALA A 21 -16.09 12.72 -5.55
N THR A 22 -15.20 11.89 -4.99
CA THR A 22 -13.89 12.31 -4.48
C THR A 22 -12.77 11.96 -5.46
N PHE A 23 -12.73 10.71 -5.93
CA PHE A 23 -11.59 10.11 -6.63
C PHE A 23 -11.82 9.84 -8.12
N ALA A 24 -13.06 9.90 -8.63
CA ALA A 24 -13.37 9.68 -10.05
C ALA A 24 -13.56 10.99 -10.82
N ARG A 25 -13.11 12.13 -10.28
CA ARG A 25 -13.21 13.43 -10.95
C ARG A 25 -12.00 13.64 -11.85
N ASP A 26 -12.23 13.89 -13.13
CA ASP A 26 -11.15 14.08 -14.12
C ASP A 26 -10.22 15.26 -13.79
N ASP A 27 -10.73 16.30 -13.11
CA ASP A 27 -9.95 17.48 -12.72
C ASP A 27 -8.99 17.23 -11.55
N ARG A 28 -9.12 16.08 -10.86
CA ARG A 28 -8.36 15.79 -9.63
C ARG A 28 -7.78 14.38 -9.58
N ARG A 29 -8.33 13.40 -10.29
CA ARG A 29 -7.85 12.02 -10.27
C ARG A 29 -6.41 11.97 -10.79
N LEU A 30 -5.55 11.21 -10.13
CA LEU A 30 -4.21 10.95 -10.65
C LEU A 30 -4.28 9.92 -11.78
N ASP A 31 -3.55 10.16 -12.86
CA ASP A 31 -3.15 9.11 -13.80
C ASP A 31 -1.99 8.27 -13.22
N ALA A 32 -1.55 7.27 -13.96
CA ALA A 32 -0.48 6.39 -13.54
C ALA A 32 0.88 7.11 -13.34
N GLU A 33 1.19 8.12 -14.13
CA GLU A 33 2.45 8.88 -14.00
C GLU A 33 2.46 9.71 -12.72
N ALA A 34 1.40 10.48 -12.50
CA ALA A 34 1.22 11.28 -11.30
C ALA A 34 1.09 10.38 -10.05
N PHE A 35 0.50 9.19 -10.15
CA PHE A 35 0.49 8.23 -9.05
C PHE A 35 1.92 7.77 -8.70
N ARG A 36 2.74 7.40 -9.69
CA ARG A 36 4.13 6.96 -9.46
C ARG A 36 4.96 8.05 -8.79
N GLU A 37 4.86 9.27 -9.30
CA GLU A 37 5.52 10.44 -8.71
C GLU A 37 5.10 10.63 -7.25
N PHE A 38 3.79 10.61 -6.97
CA PHE A 38 3.28 10.76 -5.61
C PHE A 38 3.80 9.68 -4.66
N TRP A 39 3.67 8.43 -5.07
CA TRP A 39 3.99 7.29 -4.25
C TRP A 39 5.48 7.24 -3.93
N ARG A 40 6.33 7.48 -4.94
CA ARG A 40 7.79 7.50 -4.76
C ARG A 40 8.27 8.70 -3.93
N GLY A 41 7.54 9.82 -3.96
CA GLY A 41 7.79 10.97 -3.07
C GLY A 41 7.34 10.76 -1.62
N THR A 42 6.58 9.70 -1.34
CA THR A 42 6.01 9.44 -0.02
C THR A 42 6.87 8.48 0.80
N ARG A 43 7.13 8.83 2.07
CA ARG A 43 7.97 8.01 2.96
C ARG A 43 7.19 6.98 3.79
N MET A 44 6.02 7.35 4.31
CA MET A 44 5.26 6.55 5.27
C MET A 44 3.86 6.26 4.77
N PHE A 45 3.40 5.04 5.03
CA PHE A 45 2.10 4.53 4.63
C PHE A 45 1.41 3.89 5.82
N ALA A 46 0.12 4.16 6.00
CA ALA A 46 -0.71 3.43 6.93
C ALA A 46 -1.17 2.13 6.25
N VAL A 47 -0.75 0.99 6.80
CA VAL A 47 -1.02 -0.33 6.21
C VAL A 47 -1.83 -1.17 7.18
N SER A 48 -2.93 -1.73 6.68
CA SER A 48 -3.86 -2.58 7.41
C SER A 48 -3.89 -4.01 6.87
N THR A 49 -3.83 -4.98 7.77
CA THR A 49 -4.02 -6.42 7.53
C THR A 49 -5.27 -6.92 8.24
N VAL A 50 -5.76 -8.11 7.85
CA VAL A 50 -6.98 -8.70 8.44
C VAL A 50 -6.63 -9.84 9.37
N GLY A 51 -6.87 -9.62 10.66
CA GLY A 51 -6.71 -10.59 11.73
C GLY A 51 -7.63 -11.80 11.60
N ALA A 52 -7.32 -12.82 12.39
CA ALA A 52 -8.01 -14.11 12.40
C ALA A 52 -9.54 -14.04 12.57
N LYS A 53 -10.04 -13.00 13.25
CA LYS A 53 -11.48 -12.79 13.53
C LYS A 53 -12.08 -11.66 12.69
N GLY A 54 -11.34 -11.15 11.70
CA GLY A 54 -11.73 -10.01 10.88
C GLY A 54 -11.35 -8.64 11.46
N ASP A 55 -10.71 -8.62 12.61
CA ASP A 55 -10.15 -7.42 13.24
C ASP A 55 -8.99 -6.83 12.41
N PRO A 56 -8.93 -5.50 12.19
CA PRO A 56 -7.82 -4.90 11.45
C PRO A 56 -6.59 -4.71 12.34
N HIS A 57 -5.40 -5.03 11.82
CA HIS A 57 -4.13 -4.63 12.42
C HIS A 57 -3.44 -3.59 11.54
N ILE A 58 -3.21 -2.40 12.10
CA ILE A 58 -2.64 -1.28 11.37
C ILE A 58 -1.25 -0.88 11.90
N ALA A 59 -0.35 -0.49 11.01
CA ALA A 59 0.85 0.23 11.40
C ALA A 59 1.40 1.14 10.29
N PRO A 60 2.18 2.16 10.66
CA PRO A 60 2.93 2.95 9.70
C PRO A 60 4.17 2.17 9.22
N VAL A 61 4.36 2.06 7.90
CA VAL A 61 5.48 1.32 7.28
C VAL A 61 5.98 2.03 6.01
N HIS A 62 7.16 1.62 5.52
CA HIS A 62 7.61 1.99 4.17
C HIS A 62 7.05 0.99 3.16
N VAL A 63 6.56 1.48 2.02
CA VAL A 63 6.09 0.67 0.89
C VAL A 63 6.69 1.24 -0.39
N LEU A 64 7.51 0.45 -1.07
CA LEU A 64 8.23 0.86 -2.27
C LEU A 64 7.41 0.50 -3.51
N LEU A 65 7.36 1.40 -4.49
CA LEU A 65 6.83 1.12 -5.82
C LEU A 65 7.99 0.69 -6.72
N GLN A 66 7.87 -0.49 -7.31
CA GLN A 66 8.84 -1.06 -8.24
C GLN A 66 8.56 -0.58 -9.67
N ASP A 67 9.48 -0.86 -10.59
CA ASP A 67 9.38 -0.41 -11.98
C ASP A 67 8.32 -1.15 -12.81
N ASP A 68 7.89 -2.32 -12.34
CA ASP A 68 6.78 -3.11 -12.91
C ASP A 68 5.41 -2.77 -12.30
N ASP A 69 5.32 -1.64 -11.59
CA ASP A 69 4.16 -1.18 -10.82
C ASP A 69 3.71 -2.13 -9.69
N THR A 70 4.52 -3.12 -9.29
CA THR A 70 4.23 -3.85 -8.04
C THR A 70 4.69 -3.05 -6.82
N LEU A 71 4.10 -3.30 -5.66
CA LEU A 71 4.58 -2.71 -4.41
C LEU A 71 5.35 -3.73 -3.58
N GLU A 72 6.34 -3.27 -2.83
CA GLU A 72 7.08 -4.10 -1.87
C GLU A 72 7.12 -3.47 -0.48
N MET A 73 6.95 -4.32 0.53
CA MET A 73 6.97 -3.92 1.93
C MET A 73 7.84 -4.89 2.73
N GLY A 74 8.79 -4.36 3.51
CA GLY A 74 9.47 -5.15 4.53
C GLY A 74 8.58 -5.35 5.75
N ILE A 75 8.50 -6.58 6.25
CA ILE A 75 7.71 -6.92 7.45
C ILE A 75 8.53 -7.78 8.40
N PHE A 76 8.45 -7.49 9.71
CA PHE A 76 9.12 -8.31 10.71
C PHE A 76 8.56 -9.74 10.71
N GLU A 77 9.46 -10.71 10.72
CA GLU A 77 9.17 -12.15 10.67
C GLU A 77 8.26 -12.62 11.82
N ASP A 78 8.35 -11.97 12.98
CA ASP A 78 7.56 -12.28 14.17
C ASP A 78 6.34 -11.36 14.37
N SER A 79 6.01 -10.52 13.39
CA SER A 79 4.89 -9.59 13.51
C SER A 79 3.52 -10.27 13.42
N VAL A 80 2.53 -9.70 14.12
CA VAL A 80 1.12 -10.09 13.98
C VAL A 80 0.65 -9.96 12.53
N ARG A 81 1.01 -8.85 11.86
CA ARG A 81 0.64 -8.59 10.47
C ARG A 81 1.16 -9.64 9.48
N LEU A 82 2.36 -10.21 9.69
CA LEU A 82 2.84 -11.29 8.82
C LEU A 82 2.00 -12.56 9.01
N ARG A 83 1.65 -12.89 10.27
CA ARG A 83 0.73 -14.00 10.55
C ARG A 83 -0.64 -13.79 9.91
N ASP A 84 -1.15 -12.56 9.91
CA ASP A 84 -2.38 -12.20 9.22
C ASP A 84 -2.25 -12.44 7.70
N LEU A 85 -1.20 -11.91 7.07
CA LEU A 85 -0.98 -12.03 5.62
C LEU A 85 -0.81 -13.47 5.14
N ARG A 86 -0.16 -14.32 5.94
CA ARG A 86 -0.04 -15.76 5.66
C ARG A 86 -1.39 -16.49 5.66
N ARG A 87 -2.36 -16.00 6.43
CA ARG A 87 -3.72 -16.56 6.51
C ARG A 87 -4.69 -15.90 5.54
N ASN A 88 -4.56 -14.60 5.35
CA ASN A 88 -5.42 -13.77 4.51
C ASN A 88 -4.53 -12.74 3.78
N PRO A 89 -4.24 -12.93 2.48
CA PRO A 89 -3.28 -12.09 1.79
C PRO A 89 -3.80 -10.69 1.49
N ARG A 90 -5.06 -10.35 1.83
CA ARG A 90 -5.65 -9.04 1.53
C ARG A 90 -5.02 -7.95 2.40
N ILE A 91 -4.68 -6.84 1.77
CA ILE A 91 -4.06 -5.68 2.39
C ILE A 91 -4.74 -4.39 1.92
N ALA A 92 -4.79 -3.39 2.80
CA ALA A 92 -5.20 -2.04 2.45
C ALA A 92 -4.10 -1.05 2.89
N ILE A 93 -3.82 -0.09 2.03
CA ILE A 93 -2.75 0.89 2.21
C ILE A 93 -3.33 2.27 1.93
N THR A 94 -3.01 3.24 2.77
CA THR A 94 -3.28 4.63 2.45
C THR A 94 -2.11 5.52 2.83
N THR A 95 -1.97 6.60 2.09
CA THR A 95 -1.04 7.67 2.40
C THR A 95 -1.62 9.00 1.95
N TRP A 96 -1.07 10.06 2.51
CA TRP A 96 -1.45 11.43 2.24
C TRP A 96 -0.17 12.27 2.14
N GLY A 97 -0.21 13.26 1.25
CA GLY A 97 0.86 14.21 1.03
C GLY A 97 0.43 15.63 1.36
N GLU A 98 1.25 16.57 0.93
CA GLU A 98 0.98 18.00 1.06
C GLU A 98 -0.34 18.38 0.39
N GLU A 99 -0.97 19.42 0.94
CA GLU A 99 -2.18 20.06 0.39
C GLU A 99 -3.38 19.11 0.16
N GLY A 100 -3.37 17.92 0.77
CA GLY A 100 -4.46 16.96 0.66
C GLY A 100 -4.38 16.06 -0.56
N ARG A 101 -3.19 15.86 -1.15
CA ARG A 101 -2.94 14.72 -2.06
C ARG A 101 -3.12 13.42 -1.27
N VAL A 102 -3.85 12.44 -1.82
CA VAL A 102 -4.17 11.19 -1.11
C VAL A 102 -4.11 10.03 -2.08
N ALA A 103 -3.67 8.86 -1.59
CA ALA A 103 -3.78 7.59 -2.28
C ALA A 103 -4.32 6.50 -1.34
N ILE A 104 -5.14 5.62 -1.90
CA ILE A 104 -5.68 4.42 -1.26
C ILE A 104 -5.43 3.26 -2.22
N VAL A 105 -4.79 2.21 -1.73
CA VAL A 105 -4.50 1.00 -2.50
C VAL A 105 -5.03 -0.21 -1.76
N TYR A 106 -5.65 -1.12 -2.50
CA TYR A 106 -5.99 -2.46 -2.04
C TYR A 106 -5.25 -3.47 -2.88
N GLY A 107 -4.84 -4.57 -2.27
CA GLY A 107 -4.07 -5.59 -2.96
C GLY A 107 -4.08 -6.94 -2.26
N THR A 108 -3.28 -7.83 -2.83
CA THR A 108 -2.94 -9.13 -2.24
C THR A 108 -1.44 -9.27 -2.11
N CYS A 109 -1.00 -9.83 -0.98
CA CYS A 109 0.41 -10.03 -0.68
C CYS A 109 0.88 -11.46 -0.97
N SER A 110 2.15 -11.57 -1.36
CA SER A 110 2.92 -12.81 -1.39
C SER A 110 4.31 -12.57 -0.80
N GLU A 111 4.88 -13.59 -0.15
CA GLU A 111 6.28 -13.52 0.32
C GLU A 111 7.22 -13.59 -0.88
N VAL A 112 8.19 -12.68 -0.95
CA VAL A 112 9.29 -12.77 -1.91
C VAL A 112 10.26 -13.84 -1.41
N PRO A 113 10.50 -14.93 -2.18
CA PRO A 113 11.43 -15.99 -1.78
C PRO A 113 12.82 -15.44 -1.47
N GLU A 114 13.50 -16.05 -0.49
CA GLU A 114 14.89 -15.71 -0.14
C GLU A 114 15.13 -14.25 0.30
N SER A 115 14.07 -13.48 0.55
CA SER A 115 14.17 -12.06 0.96
C SER A 115 14.48 -11.85 2.45
N ARG A 116 14.49 -12.94 3.24
CA ARG A 116 14.71 -12.91 4.68
C ARG A 116 16.09 -12.32 4.98
N ARG A 117 16.12 -11.21 5.70
CA ARG A 117 17.38 -10.54 6.08
C ARG A 117 17.37 -10.04 7.51
N PRO A 118 18.52 -10.06 8.21
CA PRO A 118 18.62 -9.46 9.52
C PRO A 118 18.45 -7.94 9.44
N ILE A 119 17.94 -7.35 10.52
CA ILE A 119 17.91 -5.91 10.71
C ILE A 119 18.29 -5.59 12.15
N THR A 120 19.11 -4.56 12.32
CA THR A 120 19.30 -3.92 13.62
C THR A 120 18.05 -3.09 13.90
N ALA A 121 17.17 -3.59 14.75
CA ALA A 121 16.00 -2.81 15.16
C ALA A 121 16.47 -1.52 15.85
N GLY A 122 15.85 -0.38 15.52
CA GLY A 122 16.08 0.86 16.27
C GLY A 122 15.54 0.71 17.70
N GLY A 123 16.43 0.52 18.67
CA GLY A 123 16.08 0.35 20.08
C GLY A 123 16.96 -0.66 20.83
N ASN A 124 16.85 -0.66 22.15
CA ASN A 124 17.60 -1.54 23.07
C ASN A 124 17.02 -2.97 23.08
N LEU A 125 17.14 -3.71 21.97
CA LEU A 125 16.75 -5.12 21.91
C LEU A 125 17.99 -5.97 21.65
N SER A 126 18.32 -6.82 22.62
CA SER A 126 19.51 -7.69 22.65
C SER A 126 19.40 -8.91 21.71
N SER A 127 18.58 -8.86 20.67
CA SER A 127 18.30 -10.00 19.79
C SER A 127 18.23 -9.58 18.33
N ASP A 128 18.85 -10.37 17.45
CA ASP A 128 18.70 -10.25 16.00
C ASP A 128 17.21 -10.35 15.62
N ARG A 129 16.75 -9.39 14.82
CA ARG A 129 15.42 -9.41 14.21
C ARG A 129 15.57 -9.62 12.72
N TYR A 130 14.58 -10.28 12.12
CA TYR A 130 14.54 -10.52 10.69
C TYR A 130 13.34 -9.85 10.07
N ILE A 131 13.52 -9.38 8.85
CA ILE A 131 12.42 -8.95 8.00
C ILE A 131 12.35 -9.83 6.77
N ILE A 132 11.14 -9.98 6.24
CA ILE A 132 10.82 -10.62 4.97
C ILE A 132 10.22 -9.54 4.07
N THR A 133 10.48 -9.62 2.77
CA THR A 133 9.83 -8.75 1.79
C THR A 133 8.51 -9.37 1.36
N MET A 134 7.43 -8.60 1.46
CA MET A 134 6.13 -8.90 0.87
C MET A 134 6.00 -8.15 -0.44
N ARG A 135 5.72 -8.87 -1.54
CA ARG A 135 5.22 -8.26 -2.78
C ARG A 135 3.72 -8.08 -2.66
N ILE A 136 3.22 -6.94 -3.12
CA ILE A 136 1.81 -6.60 -3.13
C ILE A 136 1.39 -6.36 -4.58
N GLU A 137 0.47 -7.19 -5.05
CA GLU A 137 -0.21 -6.98 -6.32
C GLU A 137 -1.42 -6.07 -6.09
N MET A 138 -1.45 -4.93 -6.78
CA MET A 138 -2.54 -3.98 -6.68
C MET A 138 -3.79 -4.53 -7.38
N THR A 139 -4.91 -4.46 -6.68
CA THR A 139 -6.23 -4.90 -7.18
C THR A 139 -7.19 -3.73 -7.36
N ARG A 140 -6.95 -2.62 -6.65
CA ARG A 140 -7.74 -1.39 -6.70
C ARG A 140 -6.89 -0.23 -6.18
N ALA A 141 -6.99 0.92 -6.83
CA ALA A 141 -6.29 2.13 -6.42
C ALA A 141 -7.15 3.36 -6.64
N TYR A 142 -7.13 4.27 -5.68
CA TYR A 142 -7.71 5.61 -5.77
C TYR A 142 -6.63 6.60 -5.44
N ALA A 143 -6.45 7.64 -6.26
CA ALA A 143 -5.59 8.74 -5.90
C ALA A 143 -6.08 10.04 -6.51
N MET A 144 -5.85 11.14 -5.80
CA MET A 144 -6.22 12.47 -6.26
C MET A 144 -5.20 13.53 -5.89
N HIS A 145 -5.12 14.55 -6.73
CA HIS A 145 -4.49 15.82 -6.44
C HIS A 145 -5.24 16.60 -5.33
N PRO A 146 -4.54 17.53 -4.66
CA PRO A 146 -5.14 18.59 -3.86
C PRO A 146 -6.35 19.24 -4.54
N ARG A 147 -7.25 19.82 -3.75
CA ARG A 147 -8.25 20.72 -4.31
C ARG A 147 -7.51 21.99 -4.75
N ARG A 148 -7.59 22.36 -6.03
CA ARG A 148 -7.13 23.68 -6.46
C ARG A 148 -7.95 24.73 -5.69
N GLY A 149 -7.25 25.59 -4.94
CA GLY A 149 -7.83 26.75 -4.25
C GLY A 149 -8.41 27.76 -5.21
#